data_AF-A0A967HCU9-F1
#
_entry.id   AF-A0A967HCU9-F1
#
_cell.length_a   1.000
_cell.length_b   1.000
_cell.length_c   1.000
_cell.angle_alpha   90.00
_cell.angle_beta   90.00
_cell.angle_gamma   90.00
#
_symmetry.space_group_name_H-M   'P 1'
#
loop_
_entity.id
_entity.type
_entity.pdbx_description
1 polymer ?
#
loop_
_entity_poly.entity_id
_entity_poly.type
_entity_poly.pdbx_seq_one_letter_code
_entity_poly.pdbx_strand_id
1 'polypeptide(L)'
;RGMTIEEGPLARVLNVESYALPPLPNLFFTRDAAMVVGEGVIIGSMRHSVRWTEEILMKALFTYHPDLESAGLIYDGSEERRSGYTIEGGDVHVLRP
;
A
#
# COMPACT_ATOMS: atom_id res chain seq x y z
N ARG A 1 1.97 3.21 -19.07
CA ARG A 1 3.40 3.19 -18.72
C ARG A 1 3.67 4.37 -17.80
N GLY A 2 4.47 4.21 -16.75
CA GLY A 2 4.85 5.31 -15.86
C GLY A 2 5.71 6.36 -16.59
N MET A 3 5.86 7.55 -16.00
CA MET A 3 6.73 8.59 -16.52
C MET A 3 8.19 8.24 -16.19
N THR A 4 8.98 7.94 -17.21
CA THR A 4 10.43 7.71 -17.08
C THR A 4 11.15 9.04 -16.93
N ILE A 5 12.20 9.07 -16.11
CA ILE A 5 13.07 10.24 -15.97
C ILE A 5 14.31 10.09 -16.86
N GLU A 6 14.86 11.21 -17.33
CA GLU A 6 16.07 11.18 -18.15
C GLU A 6 17.25 10.66 -17.33
N GLU A 7 17.90 9.63 -17.85
CA GLU A 7 18.97 8.95 -17.13
C GLU A 7 20.35 9.49 -17.46
N GLY A 8 21.17 9.63 -16.40
CA GLY A 8 22.58 9.94 -16.54
C GLY A 8 23.39 8.82 -17.22
N PRO A 9 24.62 9.11 -17.68
CA PRO A 9 25.44 8.17 -18.44
C PRO A 9 25.68 6.82 -17.74
N LEU A 10 25.82 6.83 -16.41
CA LEU A 10 26.06 5.61 -15.63
C LEU A 10 24.85 4.68 -15.60
N ALA A 11 23.65 5.22 -15.38
CA ALA A 11 22.43 4.43 -15.31
C ALA A 11 22.12 3.76 -16.66
N ARG A 12 22.40 4.47 -17.77
CA ARG A 12 22.34 3.91 -19.13
C ARG A 12 23.31 2.76 -19.36
N VAL A 13 24.55 2.84 -18.85
CA VAL A 13 25.53 1.74 -18.95
C VAL A 13 25.08 0.52 -18.13
N LEU A 14 24.45 0.76 -16.97
CA LEU A 14 23.94 -0.30 -16.09
C LEU A 14 22.56 -0.83 -16.52
N ASN A 15 21.97 -0.29 -17.59
CA ASN A 15 20.62 -0.61 -18.05
C ASN A 15 19.58 -0.54 -16.92
N VAL A 16 19.71 0.48 -16.06
CA VAL A 16 18.72 0.81 -15.06
C VAL A 16 17.61 1.61 -15.75
N GLU A 17 16.37 1.48 -15.28
CA GLU A 17 15.30 2.39 -15.67
C GLU A 17 14.75 3.08 -14.41
N SER A 18 14.66 4.39 -14.48
CA SER A 18 14.20 5.23 -13.39
C SER A 18 12.85 5.86 -13.74
N TYR A 19 11.93 5.84 -12.77
CA TYR A 19 10.58 6.37 -12.91
C TYR A 19 10.36 7.52 -11.94
N ALA A 20 9.56 8.51 -12.35
CA ALA A 20 9.19 9.65 -11.50
C ALA A 20 8.42 9.21 -10.24
N LEU A 21 7.64 8.12 -10.35
CA LEU A 21 7.05 7.40 -9.23
C LEU A 21 7.47 5.94 -9.32
N PRO A 22 7.86 5.30 -8.21
CA PRO A 22 8.23 3.89 -8.22
C PRO A 22 7.03 3.04 -8.68
N PRO A 23 7.27 1.96 -9.44
CA PRO A 23 6.20 1.02 -9.77
C PRO A 23 5.68 0.35 -8.50
N LEU A 24 4.39 0.00 -8.51
CA LEU A 24 3.70 -0.71 -7.43
C LEU A 24 3.34 -2.13 -7.87
N PRO A 25 4.34 -3.02 -8.06
CA PRO A 25 4.09 -4.33 -8.64
C PRO A 25 3.21 -5.19 -7.74
N ASN A 26 3.14 -4.96 -6.42
CA ASN A 26 2.32 -5.79 -5.53
C ASN A 26 0.89 -5.27 -5.35
N LEU A 27 0.49 -4.18 -6.01
CA LEU A 27 -0.86 -3.62 -5.86
C LEU A 27 -1.97 -4.58 -6.32
N PHE A 28 -1.65 -5.57 -7.15
CA PHE A 28 -2.61 -6.63 -7.50
C PHE A 28 -2.86 -7.62 -6.36
N PHE A 29 -1.99 -7.68 -5.35
CA PHE A 29 -2.18 -8.42 -4.10
C PHE A 29 -2.88 -7.54 -3.06
N THR A 30 -4.11 -7.13 -3.35
CA THR A 30 -4.88 -6.17 -2.54
C THR A 30 -5.08 -6.61 -1.08
N ARG A 31 -5.09 -7.93 -0.83
CA ARG A 31 -5.25 -8.52 0.50
C ARG A 31 -4.29 -7.94 1.53
N ASP A 32 -3.06 -7.68 1.14
CA ASP A 32 -2.02 -7.35 2.12
C ASP A 32 -2.07 -5.88 2.58
N ALA A 33 -2.56 -4.98 1.71
CA ALA A 33 -2.54 -3.53 1.96
C ALA A 33 -3.76 -3.02 2.74
N ALA A 34 -4.89 -3.72 2.66
CA ALA A 34 -6.07 -3.41 3.47
C ALA A 34 -6.90 -4.66 3.75
N MET A 35 -7.45 -4.74 4.96
CA MET A 35 -8.26 -5.86 5.43
C MET A 35 -9.58 -5.34 5.98
N VAL A 36 -10.69 -5.91 5.49
CA VAL A 36 -12.04 -5.59 5.99
C VAL A 36 -12.38 -6.55 7.12
N VAL A 37 -12.80 -6.02 8.25
CA VAL A 37 -13.23 -6.78 9.44
C VAL A 37 -14.59 -6.25 9.89
N GLY A 38 -15.64 -7.03 9.64
CA GLY A 38 -17.01 -6.56 9.81
C GLY A 38 -17.28 -5.37 8.88
N GLU A 39 -17.76 -4.26 9.45
CA GLU A 39 -17.98 -3.00 8.73
C GLU A 39 -16.77 -2.05 8.77
N GLY A 40 -15.70 -2.42 9.46
CA GLY A 40 -14.50 -1.59 9.59
C GLY A 40 -13.34 -2.06 8.73
N VAL A 41 -12.35 -1.18 8.56
CA VAL A 41 -11.19 -1.42 7.70
C VAL A 41 -9.89 -1.25 8.47
N ILE A 42 -8.96 -2.16 8.27
CA ILE A 42 -7.58 -2.05 8.72
C ILE A 42 -6.73 -1.68 7.50
N ILE A 43 -6.04 -0.55 7.56
CA ILE A 43 -4.97 -0.25 6.61
C ILE A 43 -3.70 -0.91 7.11
N GLY A 44 -3.05 -1.69 6.23
CA GLY A 44 -1.87 -2.46 6.58
C GLY A 44 -0.71 -1.60 7.07
N SER A 45 0.21 -2.22 7.82
CA SER A 45 1.55 -1.73 8.08
C SER A 45 2.54 -2.75 7.52
N MET A 46 2.85 -2.63 6.23
CA MET A 46 3.75 -3.52 5.49
C MET A 46 5.17 -3.47 6.03
N ARG A 47 5.83 -4.63 6.11
CA ARG A 47 7.21 -4.72 6.61
C ARG A 47 8.22 -3.97 5.74
N HIS A 48 7.99 -3.92 4.43
CA HIS A 48 8.89 -3.28 3.48
C HIS A 48 8.37 -1.90 3.10
N SER A 49 9.16 -0.86 3.36
CA SER A 49 8.79 0.54 3.08
C SER A 49 8.46 0.83 1.62
N VAL A 50 8.98 0.03 0.68
CA VAL A 50 8.62 0.12 -0.75
C VAL A 50 7.13 -0.08 -1.02
N ARG A 51 6.42 -0.80 -0.13
CA ARG A 51 4.97 -1.07 -0.23
C ARG A 51 4.11 0.00 0.47
N TRP A 52 4.72 0.98 1.13
CA TRP A 52 3.98 2.02 1.86
C TRP A 52 2.99 2.80 0.97
N THR A 53 3.35 3.07 -0.28
CA THR A 53 2.45 3.73 -1.22
C THR A 53 1.18 2.91 -1.49
N GLU A 54 1.23 1.58 -1.42
CA GLU A 54 0.06 0.71 -1.58
C GLU A 54 -0.95 0.94 -0.45
N GLU A 55 -0.48 1.12 0.79
CA GLU A 55 -1.32 1.43 1.95
C GLU A 55 -1.97 2.81 1.85
N ILE A 56 -1.20 3.82 1.43
CA ILE A 56 -1.73 5.18 1.23
C ILE A 56 -2.87 5.17 0.21
N LEU A 57 -2.69 4.42 -0.88
CA LEU A 57 -3.73 4.27 -1.91
C LEU A 57 -4.97 3.58 -1.35
N MET A 58 -4.82 2.50 -0.58
CA MET A 58 -5.95 1.82 0.05
C MET A 58 -6.67 2.72 1.06
N LYS A 59 -5.93 3.47 1.89
CA LYS A 59 -6.50 4.46 2.81
C LYS A 59 -7.34 5.48 2.05
N ALA A 60 -6.81 6.05 0.98
CA ALA A 60 -7.53 7.02 0.17
C ALA A 60 -8.83 6.43 -0.41
N LEU A 61 -8.78 5.19 -0.89
CA LEU A 61 -9.95 4.48 -1.41
C LEU A 61 -11.03 4.31 -0.34
N PHE A 62 -10.71 3.72 0.82
CA PHE A 62 -11.70 3.49 1.88
C PHE A 62 -12.14 4.76 2.62
N THR A 63 -11.38 5.86 2.50
CA THR A 63 -11.78 7.15 3.09
C THR A 63 -12.71 7.95 2.17
N TYR A 64 -12.50 7.89 0.84
CA TYR A 64 -13.12 8.86 -0.08
C TYR A 64 -13.92 8.23 -1.21
N HIS A 65 -13.78 6.94 -1.50
CA HIS A 65 -14.50 6.32 -2.61
C HIS A 65 -15.94 5.98 -2.19
N PRO A 66 -16.97 6.46 -2.90
CA PRO A 66 -18.37 6.29 -2.49
C PRO A 66 -18.81 4.83 -2.41
N ASP A 67 -18.29 3.97 -3.29
CA ASP A 67 -18.65 2.54 -3.29
C ASP A 67 -17.91 1.71 -2.23
N LEU A 68 -16.95 2.30 -1.51
CA LEU A 68 -16.16 1.63 -0.47
C LEU A 68 -16.45 2.19 0.93
N GLU A 69 -17.67 2.69 1.12
CA GLU A 69 -18.13 3.20 2.41
C GLU A 69 -17.99 2.12 3.50
N SER A 70 -17.44 2.52 4.64
CA SER A 70 -17.19 1.66 5.79
C SER A 70 -17.54 2.41 7.08
N ALA A 71 -17.65 1.68 8.19
CA ALA A 71 -17.80 2.26 9.53
C ALA A 71 -16.52 3.00 10.03
N GLY A 72 -15.53 3.18 9.15
CA GLY A 72 -14.27 3.86 9.42
C GLY A 72 -13.07 2.91 9.53
N LEU A 73 -11.91 3.52 9.77
CA LEU A 73 -10.67 2.78 9.96
C LEU A 73 -10.58 2.27 11.40
N ILE A 74 -10.49 0.95 11.56
CA ILE A 74 -10.16 0.29 12.83
C ILE A 74 -8.72 0.59 13.21
N TYR A 75 -7.83 0.57 12.22
CA TYR A 75 -6.42 0.86 12.37
C TYR A 75 -5.87 1.48 11.09
N ASP A 76 -4.96 2.44 11.26
CA ASP A 76 -4.25 3.09 10.16
C ASP A 76 -2.74 2.86 10.30
N GLY A 77 -2.22 1.89 9.54
CA GLY A 77 -0.79 1.59 9.48
C GLY A 77 0.00 2.46 8.50
N SER A 78 -0.65 3.37 7.78
CA SER A 78 -0.04 4.13 6.68
C SER A 78 0.81 5.34 7.10
N GLU A 79 1.22 5.41 8.37
CA GLU A 79 2.13 6.47 8.82
C GLU A 79 3.52 6.33 8.17
N GLU A 80 4.11 7.45 7.77
CA GLU A 80 5.43 7.47 7.11
C GLU A 80 6.56 7.00 8.05
N ARG A 81 6.44 7.29 9.35
CA ARG A 81 7.42 6.90 10.39
C ARG A 81 6.79 5.94 11.38
N ARG A 82 6.81 4.66 11.04
CA ARG A 82 6.13 3.64 11.82
C ARG A 82 6.85 3.30 13.11
N SER A 83 6.06 2.93 14.12
CA SER A 83 6.49 2.55 15.47
C SER A 83 7.14 1.17 15.58
N GLY A 84 7.56 0.56 14.46
CA GLY A 84 8.22 -0.75 14.42
C GLY A 84 7.29 -1.96 14.41
N TYR A 85 5.98 -1.75 14.35
CA TYR A 85 4.98 -2.82 14.27
C TYR A 85 4.48 -2.99 12.82
N THR A 86 4.32 -4.24 12.41
CA THR A 86 3.85 -4.60 11.06
C THR A 86 2.60 -5.45 11.16
N ILE A 87 1.65 -5.23 10.25
CA ILE A 87 0.45 -6.05 10.07
C ILE A 87 0.13 -6.09 8.58
N GLU A 88 0.10 -7.29 8.02
CA GLU A 88 -0.26 -7.53 6.63
C GLU A 88 -1.47 -8.46 6.57
N GLY A 89 -2.15 -8.50 5.43
CA GLY A 89 -3.36 -9.33 5.26
C GLY A 89 -3.15 -10.83 5.48
N GLY A 90 -1.91 -11.32 5.38
CA GLY A 90 -1.57 -12.70 5.77
C GLY A 90 -1.76 -12.98 7.26
N ASP A 91 -1.68 -11.97 8.11
CA ASP A 91 -1.76 -12.08 9.58
C ASP A 91 -3.21 -12.03 10.10
N VAL A 92 -4.18 -11.65 9.26
CA VAL A 92 -5.56 -11.36 9.67
C VAL A 92 -6.52 -12.36 9.04
N HIS A 93 -7.26 -13.10 9.87
CA HIS A 93 -8.31 -14.02 9.43
C HIS A 93 -9.60 -13.81 10.25
N VAL A 94 -10.69 -13.46 9.56
CA VAL A 94 -12.02 -13.34 10.18
C VAL A 94 -12.66 -14.73 10.22
N LEU A 95 -12.63 -15.37 11.39
CA LEU A 95 -13.14 -16.74 11.55
C LEU A 95 -14.66 -16.81 11.70
N ARG A 96 -15.28 -15.72 12.15
CA ARG A 96 -16.73 -15.58 12.33
C ARG A 96 -17.11 -14.10 12.28
N PRO A 97 -18.39 -13.78 11.94
CA PRO A 97 -18.95 -12.44 12.07
C PRO A 97 -18.95 -11.95 13.53
#